data_AF-A0A6A6GEA0-F1
#
_entry.id   AF-A0A6A6GEA0-F1
#
_cell.length_a   1.000
_cell.length_b   1.000
_cell.length_c   1.000
_cell.angle_alpha   90.00
_cell.angle_beta   90.00
_cell.angle_gamma   90.00
#
_symmetry.space_group_name_H-M   'P 1'
#
loop_
_entity.id
_entity.type
_entity.pdbx_description
1 polymer ?
#
loop_
_entity_poly.entity_id
_entity_poly.type
_entity_poly.pdbx_seq_one_letter_code
_entity_poly.pdbx_strand_id
1 'polypeptide(L)'
;MAKMIEWSGGPETFTRRHETLFQPGIKPGNEGFNNTILNPTNEPSFTSPYLFNYVKRQDLSVKCSRNIAKSYYNTGVQGLPDNSDADAMQTWILWNMIGLHPMTGQTTFLIGSP
;
A
#
# COMPACT_ATOMS: atom_id res chain seq x y z
N MET A 1 1.68 -0.09 -16.21
CA MET A 1 1.04 1.04 -15.50
C MET A 1 0.43 2.09 -16.43
N ALA A 2 1.15 2.66 -17.40
CA ALA A 2 0.61 3.70 -18.29
C ALA A 2 -0.76 3.35 -18.92
N LYS A 3 -0.90 2.13 -19.44
CA LYS A 3 -2.17 1.66 -20.03
C LYS A 3 -3.33 1.55 -19.02
N MET A 4 -3.03 1.17 -17.78
CA MET A 4 -4.02 1.10 -16.70
C MET A 4 -4.52 2.49 -16.30
N ILE A 5 -3.62 3.48 -16.28
CA ILE A 5 -3.96 4.88 -16.01
C ILE A 5 -4.84 5.43 -17.14
N GLU A 6 -4.50 5.14 -18.40
CA GLU A 6 -5.31 5.49 -19.57
C GLU A 6 -6.72 4.89 -19.47
N TRP A 7 -6.85 3.58 -19.25
CA TRP A 7 -8.14 2.89 -19.10
C TRP A 7 -8.93 3.33 -17.87
N SER A 8 -8.26 3.84 -16.84
CA SER A 8 -8.93 4.42 -15.68
C SER A 8 -9.54 5.79 -15.97
N GLY A 9 -9.28 6.41 -17.13
CA GLY A 9 -9.74 7.75 -17.48
C GLY A 9 -8.74 8.84 -17.13
N GLY A 10 -7.43 8.54 -17.20
CA GLY A 10 -6.35 9.49 -16.95
C GLY A 10 -5.85 9.53 -15.51
N PRO A 11 -4.78 10.30 -15.23
CA PRO A 11 -4.08 10.31 -13.95
C PRO A 11 -4.96 10.79 -12.78
N GLU A 12 -5.83 11.77 -13.01
CA GLU A 12 -6.74 12.29 -11.97
C GLU A 12 -7.79 11.24 -11.57
N THR A 13 -8.43 10.62 -12.56
CA THR A 13 -9.42 9.57 -12.31
C THR A 13 -8.79 8.34 -11.66
N PHE A 14 -7.59 7.97 -12.10
CA PHE A 14 -6.80 6.92 -11.47
C PHE A 14 -6.52 7.26 -10.00
N THR A 15 -5.99 8.46 -9.72
CA THR A 15 -5.69 8.91 -8.35
C THR A 15 -6.91 8.84 -7.47
N ARG A 16 -8.04 9.40 -7.90
CA ARG A 16 -9.30 9.41 -7.13
C ARG A 16 -9.80 8.00 -6.82
N ARG A 17 -9.82 7.11 -7.82
CA ARG A 17 -10.22 5.70 -7.62
C ARG A 17 -9.28 4.97 -6.68
N HIS A 18 -7.98 5.25 -6.80
CA HIS A 18 -6.95 4.63 -5.98
C HIS A 18 -7.01 5.10 -4.53
N GLU A 19 -7.32 6.38 -4.28
CA GLU A 19 -7.59 6.90 -2.93
C GLU A 19 -8.78 6.20 -2.26
N THR A 20 -9.81 5.80 -3.02
CA THR A 20 -10.96 5.05 -2.48
C THR A 20 -10.54 3.74 -1.80
N LEU A 21 -9.42 3.13 -2.19
CA LEU A 21 -8.92 1.92 -1.54
C LEU A 21 -8.58 2.13 -0.07
N PHE A 22 -8.15 3.34 0.29
CA PHE A 22 -7.70 3.72 1.63
C PHE A 22 -8.77 4.47 2.43
N GLN A 23 -9.96 4.70 1.85
CA GLN A 23 -11.05 5.41 2.52
C GLN A 23 -11.78 4.50 3.51
N PRO A 24 -11.90 4.90 4.78
CA PRO A 24 -12.67 4.16 5.77
C PRO A 24 -14.16 4.04 5.41
N GLY A 25 -14.82 2.99 5.88
CA GLY A 25 -16.27 2.83 5.80
C GLY A 25 -16.83 2.41 4.44
N ILE A 26 -15.98 2.08 3.46
CA ILE A 26 -16.41 1.71 2.11
C ILE A 26 -16.78 0.24 1.99
N LYS A 27 -16.07 -0.67 2.67
CA LYS A 27 -16.26 -2.13 2.58
C LYS A 27 -16.57 -2.71 3.97
N PRO A 28 -17.85 -3.04 4.26
CA PRO A 28 -18.22 -3.80 5.45
C PRO A 28 -17.50 -5.16 5.51
N GLY A 29 -17.16 -5.64 6.71
CA GLY A 29 -16.41 -6.90 6.91
C GLY A 29 -14.89 -6.73 6.84
N ASN A 30 -14.37 -5.51 6.99
CA ASN A 30 -12.94 -5.22 7.09
C ASN A 30 -12.66 -4.33 8.32
N GLU A 31 -13.33 -4.62 9.45
CA GLU A 31 -13.42 -3.76 10.63
C GLU A 31 -12.06 -3.49 11.26
N GLY A 32 -11.17 -4.49 11.26
CA GLY A 32 -9.79 -4.37 11.76
C GLY A 32 -8.95 -3.31 11.02
N PHE A 33 -9.41 -2.89 9.84
CA PHE A 33 -8.74 -1.91 8.99
C PHE A 33 -9.68 -0.76 8.62
N ASN A 34 -10.54 -0.35 9.55
CA ASN A 34 -11.49 0.76 9.40
C ASN A 34 -12.47 0.61 8.23
N ASN A 35 -12.83 -0.63 7.84
CA ASN A 35 -13.72 -0.90 6.73
C ASN A 35 -13.23 -0.29 5.39
N THR A 36 -11.92 -0.19 5.19
CA THR A 36 -11.33 0.17 3.90
C THR A 36 -11.53 -0.95 2.88
N ILE A 37 -11.46 -0.66 1.58
CA ILE A 37 -11.40 -1.72 0.56
C ILE A 37 -10.08 -2.49 0.67
N LEU A 38 -8.98 -1.77 0.91
CA LEU A 38 -7.66 -2.35 1.09
C LEU A 38 -7.61 -3.19 2.37
N ASN A 39 -7.10 -4.42 2.25
CA ASN A 39 -6.69 -5.23 3.39
C ASN A 39 -5.15 -5.26 3.44
N PRO A 40 -4.50 -4.58 4.39
CA PRO A 40 -3.05 -4.54 4.47
C PRO A 40 -2.42 -5.88 4.85
N THR A 41 -3.18 -6.89 5.28
CA THR A 41 -2.65 -8.20 5.67
C THR A 41 -2.39 -9.15 4.51
N ASN A 42 -2.91 -8.83 3.32
CA ASN A 42 -2.86 -9.72 2.18
C ASN A 42 -1.93 -9.16 1.08
N GLU A 43 -1.16 -10.02 0.43
CA GLU A 43 -0.11 -9.64 -0.53
C GLU A 43 -0.58 -8.80 -1.72
N PRO A 44 -1.80 -8.99 -2.27
CA PRO A 44 -2.31 -8.13 -3.35
C PRO A 44 -2.33 -6.64 -2.99
N SER A 45 -2.35 -6.29 -1.70
CA SER A 45 -2.39 -4.91 -1.22
C SER A 45 -1.02 -4.25 -1.10
N PHE A 46 0.08 -5.01 -1.12
CA PHE A 46 1.41 -4.51 -0.74
C PHE A 46 1.92 -3.40 -1.64
N THR A 47 1.65 -3.53 -2.94
CA THR A 47 2.09 -2.54 -3.93
C THR A 47 1.13 -1.36 -4.01
N SER A 48 -0.10 -1.49 -3.50
CA SER A 48 -1.15 -0.47 -3.65
C SER A 48 -0.70 0.91 -3.19
N PRO A 49 -0.11 1.15 -2.00
CA PRO A 49 0.33 2.49 -1.61
C PRO A 49 1.27 3.14 -2.62
N TYR A 50 2.18 2.37 -3.21
CA TYR A 50 3.24 2.90 -4.07
C TYR A 50 2.79 3.23 -5.49
N LEU A 51 1.58 2.80 -5.91
CA LEU A 51 1.09 3.06 -7.26
C LEU A 51 0.84 4.55 -7.53
N PHE A 52 0.70 5.39 -6.50
CA PHE A 52 0.62 6.84 -6.68
C PHE A 52 1.89 7.45 -7.28
N ASN A 53 3.04 6.77 -7.19
CA ASN A 53 4.28 7.20 -7.86
C ASN A 53 4.11 7.29 -9.38
N TYR A 54 3.28 6.43 -9.99
CA TYR A 54 3.05 6.44 -11.44
C TYR A 54 2.18 7.63 -11.92
N VAL A 55 1.55 8.35 -11.00
CA VAL A 55 0.74 9.55 -11.27
C VAL A 55 1.32 10.80 -10.59
N LYS A 56 2.62 10.78 -10.26
CA LYS A 56 3.35 11.90 -9.65
C LYS A 56 2.77 12.36 -8.30
N ARG A 57 2.15 11.46 -7.55
CA ARG A 57 1.58 11.70 -6.21
C ARG A 57 2.31 10.91 -5.13
N GLN A 58 3.63 10.98 -5.13
CA GLN A 58 4.46 10.27 -4.15
C GLN A 58 4.16 10.70 -2.70
N ASP A 59 3.62 11.90 -2.50
CA ASP A 59 3.06 12.36 -1.22
C ASP A 59 1.97 11.41 -0.68
N LEU A 60 1.09 10.91 -1.56
CA LEU A 60 0.07 9.94 -1.18
C LEU A 60 0.67 8.56 -0.92
N SER A 61 1.67 8.14 -1.70
CA SER A 61 2.39 6.89 -1.44
C SER A 61 2.98 6.86 -0.03
N VAL A 62 3.66 7.94 0.35
CA VAL A 62 4.26 8.09 1.68
C VAL A 62 3.19 8.15 2.75
N LYS A 63 2.14 8.93 2.55
CA LYS A 63 1.03 9.04 3.51
C LYS A 63 0.39 7.68 3.79
N CYS A 64 0.02 6.95 2.75
CA CYS A 64 -0.66 5.66 2.87
C CYS A 64 0.25 4.57 3.44
N SER A 65 1.49 4.45 2.94
CA SER A 65 2.40 3.40 3.37
C SER A 65 2.84 3.57 4.83
N ARG A 66 3.17 4.80 5.26
CA ARG A 66 3.51 5.10 6.66
C ARG A 66 2.31 4.91 7.58
N ASN A 67 1.10 5.23 7.13
CA ASN A 67 -0.10 5.00 7.92
C ASN A 67 -0.29 3.51 8.20
N ILE A 68 -0.13 2.64 7.19
CA ILE A 68 -0.22 1.18 7.35
C ILE A 68 0.87 0.68 8.29
N ALA A 69 2.13 1.03 8.02
CA ALA A 69 3.28 0.62 8.82
C ALA A 69 3.13 0.97 10.31
N LYS A 70 2.68 2.20 10.61
CA LYS A 70 2.56 2.68 11.99
C LYS A 70 1.30 2.20 12.71
N SER A 71 0.23 1.87 11.97
CA SER A 71 -1.04 1.48 12.59
C SER A 71 -1.11 -0.01 12.88
N TYR A 72 -0.46 -0.83 12.05
CA TYR A 72 -0.71 -2.27 12.05
C TYR A 72 0.51 -3.14 12.36
N TYR A 73 1.71 -2.55 12.46
CA TYR A 73 2.91 -3.24 12.91
C TYR A 73 3.36 -2.73 14.28
N ASN A 74 3.84 -3.63 15.12
CA ASN A 74 4.40 -3.31 16.43
C ASN A 74 5.50 -4.30 16.84
N THR A 75 6.19 -4.03 17.95
CA THR A 75 7.33 -4.83 18.42
C THR A 75 6.95 -5.96 19.40
N GLY A 76 5.65 -6.18 19.63
CA GLY A 76 5.14 -7.21 20.54
C GLY A 76 5.06 -8.60 19.90
N VAL A 77 4.59 -9.58 20.69
CA VAL A 77 4.41 -10.97 20.24
C VAL A 77 3.41 -11.08 19.08
N GLN A 78 2.41 -10.19 19.04
CA GLN A 78 1.48 -10.02 17.92
C GLN A 78 1.86 -8.77 17.10
N GLY A 79 3.14 -8.72 16.72
CA GLY A 79 3.75 -7.57 16.06
C GLY A 79 3.36 -7.39 14.60
N LEU A 80 2.92 -8.48 13.96
CA LEU A 80 2.42 -8.48 12.59
C LEU A 80 0.90 -8.29 12.57
N PRO A 81 0.36 -7.68 11.51
CA PRO A 81 -1.08 -7.49 11.42
C PRO A 81 -1.84 -8.79 11.12
N ASP A 82 -1.15 -9.83 10.63
CA ASP A 82 -1.68 -11.18 10.38
C ASP A 82 -0.52 -12.19 10.23
N ASN A 83 -0.79 -13.37 9.65
CA ASN A 83 0.20 -14.35 9.25
C ASN A 83 1.41 -13.76 8.49
N SER A 84 2.58 -14.34 8.74
CA SER A 84 3.84 -13.94 8.12
C SER A 84 3.87 -14.13 6.59
N ASP A 85 3.19 -15.17 6.10
CA ASP A 85 3.25 -15.66 4.71
C ASP A 85 4.67 -15.78 4.17
N ALA A 86 5.47 -16.60 4.87
CA ALA A 86 6.88 -16.81 4.54
C ALA A 86 7.68 -15.50 4.46
N ASP A 87 7.52 -14.65 5.48
CA ASP A 87 8.17 -13.35 5.66
C ASP A 87 7.73 -12.25 4.67
N ALA A 88 6.62 -12.43 3.96
CA ALA A 88 6.07 -11.43 3.06
C ALA A 88 5.70 -10.14 3.82
N MET A 89 5.06 -10.26 4.98
CA MET A 89 4.72 -9.14 5.86
C MET A 89 5.94 -8.39 6.41
N GLN A 90 6.94 -9.14 6.90
CA GLN A 90 8.18 -8.64 7.47
C GLN A 90 8.99 -7.90 6.39
N THR A 91 9.06 -8.49 5.20
CA THR A 91 9.77 -7.90 4.06
C THR A 91 9.10 -6.60 3.64
N TRP A 92 7.77 -6.52 3.65
CA TRP A 92 7.05 -5.30 3.32
C TRP A 92 7.39 -4.14 4.28
N ILE A 93 7.37 -4.38 5.60
CA ILE A 93 7.71 -3.34 6.58
C ILE A 93 9.20 -2.95 6.49
N LEU A 94 10.11 -3.89 6.21
CA LEU A 94 11.53 -3.60 5.99
C LEU A 94 11.73 -2.62 4.81
N TRP A 95 11.05 -2.87 3.69
CA TRP A 95 11.06 -1.97 2.53
C TRP A 95 10.49 -0.59 2.87
N ASN A 96 9.42 -0.54 3.68
CA ASN A 96 8.88 0.73 4.16
C ASN A 96 9.92 1.53 4.97
N MET A 97 10.68 0.88 5.86
CA MET A 97 11.73 1.51 6.66
C MET A 97 12.94 1.96 5.83
N ILE A 98 13.31 1.23 4.78
CA ILE A 98 14.35 1.64 3.82
C ILE A 98 13.88 2.84 2.98
N GLY A 99 12.57 3.01 2.82
CA GLY A 99 11.98 4.05 1.99
C GLY A 99 11.93 3.70 0.50
N LEU A 100 11.96 2.41 0.15
CA LEU A 100 11.89 1.90 -1.23
C LEU A 100 10.93 0.73 -1.32
N HIS A 101 10.27 0.53 -2.46
CA HIS A 101 9.45 -0.64 -2.72
C HIS A 101 9.81 -1.30 -4.06
N PRO A 102 10.20 -2.59 -4.09
CA PRO A 102 10.54 -3.28 -5.34
C PRO A 102 9.30 -3.58 -6.17
N MET A 103 9.37 -3.33 -7.48
CA MET A 103 8.37 -3.82 -8.42
C MET A 103 8.78 -5.19 -8.94
N THR A 104 8.02 -6.22 -8.56
CA THR A 104 8.29 -7.61 -8.98
C THR A 104 8.40 -7.74 -10.50
N GLY A 105 9.43 -8.44 -10.97
CA GLY A 105 9.69 -8.66 -12.39
C GLY A 105 10.30 -7.47 -13.13
N GLN A 106 10.70 -6.41 -12.41
CA GLN A 106 11.34 -5.22 -12.98
C GLN A 106 12.59 -4.84 -12.18
N THR A 107 13.47 -4.04 -12.78
CA THR A 107 14.64 -3.44 -12.11
C THR A 107 14.30 -2.13 -11.38
N THR A 108 13.01 -1.86 -11.16
CA THR A 108 12.50 -0.58 -10.68
C THR A 108 12.14 -0.65 -9.20
N PHE A 109 12.63 0.34 -8.43
CA PHE A 109 12.22 0.58 -7.06
C PHE A 109 11.44 1.89 -6.97
N LEU A 110 10.29 1.85 -6.31
CA LEU A 110 9.44 3.00 -6.08
C LEU A 110 9.87 3.71 -4.79
N ILE A 111 10.07 5.02 -4.87
CA ILE A 111 10.53 5.83 -3.74
C ILE A 111 9.39 6.10 -2.76
N GLY A 112 9.62 5.80 -1.49
CA GLY A 112 8.78 6.14 -0.34
C GLY A 112 9.44 7.21 0.53
N SER A 113 9.33 7.07 1.85
CA SER A 113 10.03 7.92 2.83
C SER A 113 10.41 7.06 4.03
N PRO A 114 11.72 6.89 4.32
CA PRO A 114 12.15 6.29 5.57
C PRO A 114 11.58 7.08 6.77
#